data_AF-A0A3C0Q6N1-F1
#
_entry.id   AF-A0A3C0Q6N1-F1
#
_cell.length_a   1.000
_cell.length_b   1.000
_cell.length_c   1.000
_cell.angle_alpha   90.00
_cell.angle_beta   90.00
_cell.angle_gamma   90.00
#
_symmetry.space_group_name_H-M   'P 1'
#
loop_
_entity.id
_entity.type
_entity.pdbx_description
1 polymer ?
#
loop_
_entity_poly.entity_id
_entity_poly.type
_entity_poly.pdbx_seq_one_letter_code
_entity_poly.pdbx_strand_id
1 'polypeptide(L)' 'MHMTDLMVNNNSPFSVFNEWFKQAQQSEPSDPDAGCLATVDANGYPNARVVLIRKIDERGFCF' A
#
# COMPACT_ATOMS: atom_id res chain seq x y z
N MET A 1 -18.34 -11.00 17.23
CA MET A 1 -17.29 -10.47 16.34
C MET A 1 -17.13 -8.99 16.68
N HIS A 2 -16.23 -8.65 17.60
CA HIS A 2 -16.03 -7.27 18.03
C HIS A 2 -15.12 -6.55 17.02
N MET A 3 -15.51 -5.35 16.61
CA MET A 3 -14.82 -4.53 15.61
C MET A 3 -13.38 -4.15 16.01
N THR A 4 -13.01 -4.37 17.28
CA THR A 4 -11.67 -4.19 17.84
C THR A 4 -10.70 -5.34 17.57
N ASP A 5 -11.15 -6.53 17.17
CA ASP A 5 -10.25 -7.63 16.77
C ASP A 5 -9.59 -7.39 15.39
N LEU A 6 -10.07 -6.39 14.65
CA LEU A 6 -9.42 -5.87 13.43
C LEU A 6 -8.23 -4.96 13.73
N MET A 7 -7.99 -4.60 14.99
CA MET A 7 -6.76 -3.93 15.44
C MET A 7 -5.65 -4.95 15.65
N VAL A 8 -5.30 -5.64 14.55
CA VAL A 8 -3.94 -6.04 14.20
C VAL A 8 -3.08 -6.40 15.42
N ASN A 9 -3.16 -7.67 15.85
CA ASN A 9 -2.13 -8.26 16.70
C ASN A 9 -0.94 -8.68 15.80
N ASN A 10 -0.38 -7.72 15.05
CA ASN A 10 0.65 -7.90 14.04
C ASN A 10 1.62 -6.73 14.17
N ASN A 11 2.77 -6.96 14.82
CA ASN A 11 3.73 -5.91 15.22
C ASN A 11 4.32 -5.07 14.07
N SER A 12 3.91 -5.28 12.82
CA SER A 12 4.44 -4.60 11.64
C SER A 12 3.32 -4.10 10.71
N PRO A 13 3.34 -2.81 10.30
CA PRO A 13 2.41 -2.28 9.30
C PRO A 13 2.53 -2.99 7.95
N PHE A 14 3.70 -3.56 7.63
CA PHE A 14 3.89 -4.33 6.40
C PHE A 14 3.10 -5.64 6.41
N SER A 15 2.90 -6.27 7.57
CA SER A 15 2.09 -7.49 7.66
C SER A 15 0.63 -7.21 7.32
N VAL A 16 0.09 -6.08 7.82
CA VAL A 16 -1.27 -5.62 7.51
C VAL A 16 -1.41 -5.31 6.02
N PHE A 17 -0.46 -4.57 5.46
CA PHE A 17 -0.47 -4.27 4.03
C PHE A 17 -0.47 -5.55 3.20
N ASN A 18 0.38 -6.52 3.53
CA ASN A 18 0.45 -7.79 2.81
C ASN A 18 -0.87 -8.58 2.85
N GLU A 19 -1.61 -8.52 3.95
CA GLU A 19 -2.94 -9.13 4.06
C GLU A 19 -3.93 -8.43 3.13
N TRP A 20 -3.97 -7.09 3.13
CA TRP A 20 -4.84 -6.31 2.25
C TRP A 20 -4.48 -6.47 0.78
N PHE A 21 -3.18 -6.51 0.46
CA PHE A 21 -2.71 -6.69 -0.91
C PHE A 21 -3.11 -8.06 -1.48
N LYS A 22 -3.04 -9.13 -0.66
CA LYS A 22 -3.57 -10.45 -1.05
C LYS A 22 -5.08 -10.42 -1.31
N GLN A 23 -5.83 -9.67 -0.51
CA GLN A 23 -7.28 -9.51 -0.73
C GLN A 23 -7.54 -8.75 -2.04
N ALA A 24 -6.81 -7.65 -2.29
CA ALA A 24 -6.91 -6.86 -3.51
C ALA A 24 -6.58 -7.70 -4.76
N GLN A 25 -5.55 -8.54 -4.72
CA GLN A 25 -5.21 -9.45 -5.83
C GLN A 25 -6.33 -10.44 -6.18
N GLN A 26 -7.23 -10.74 -5.24
CA GLN A 26 -8.39 -11.60 -5.47
C GLN A 26 -9.60 -10.82 -5.99
N SER A 27 -9.79 -9.57 -5.56
CA SER A 27 -10.97 -8.77 -5.89
C SER A 27 -10.77 -7.80 -7.06
N GLU A 28 -9.53 -7.41 -7.36
CA GLU A 28 -9.13 -6.44 -8.39
C GLU A 28 -8.06 -7.08 -9.29
N PRO A 29 -8.47 -7.82 -10.35
CA PRO A 29 -7.55 -8.61 -11.16
C PRO A 29 -6.71 -7.79 -12.15
N SER A 30 -7.09 -6.54 -12.42
CA SER A 30 -6.42 -5.70 -13.42
C SER A 30 -5.11 -5.12 -12.88
N ASP A 31 -5.17 -4.31 -11.83
CA ASP A 31 -4.02 -3.56 -11.32
C ASP A 31 -4.03 -3.46 -9.77
N PRO A 32 -3.99 -4.60 -9.04
CA PRO A 32 -4.01 -4.58 -7.57
C PRO A 32 -2.75 -3.93 -6.97
N ASP A 33 -1.67 -3.82 -7.75
CA ASP A 33 -0.39 -3.19 -7.40
C ASP A 33 -0.28 -1.72 -7.83
N ALA A 34 -1.34 -1.11 -8.38
CA ALA A 34 -1.36 0.31 -8.71
C ALA A 34 -1.43 1.19 -7.44
N GLY A 35 -0.52 2.14 -7.34
CA GLY A 35 -0.49 3.16 -6.28
C GLY A 35 -0.46 4.58 -6.86
N CYS A 36 -1.09 5.53 -6.17
CA CYS A 36 -0.99 6.96 -6.51
C CYS A 36 0.16 7.61 -5.72
N LEU A 37 1.24 7.96 -6.41
CA LEU A 37 2.43 8.56 -5.83
C LEU A 37 2.38 10.09 -5.92
N ALA A 38 2.37 10.75 -4.77
CA ALA A 38 2.57 12.19 -4.66
C ALA A 38 4.05 12.54 -4.44
N THR A 39 4.57 13.51 -5.17
CA THR A 39 5.88 14.13 -4.94
C THR A 39 5.72 15.65 -4.85
N VAL A 40 6.65 16.32 -4.17
CA VAL A 40 6.67 17.78 -4.05
C VAL A 40 7.93 18.31 -4.74
N ASP A 41 7.78 19.40 -5.49
CA ASP A 41 8.91 20.10 -6.10
C ASP A 41 9.64 21.03 -5.10
N ALA A 42 10.67 21.74 -5.56
CA ALA A 42 11.44 22.65 -4.70
C ALA A 42 10.62 23.85 -4.18
N ASN A 43 9.48 24.17 -4.80
CA ASN A 43 8.61 25.27 -4.41
C ASN A 43 7.47 24.82 -3.48
N GLY A 44 7.36 23.52 -3.18
CA GLY A 44 6.30 22.98 -2.34
C GLY A 44 5.04 22.55 -3.09
N TYR A 45 5.03 22.55 -4.44
CA TYR A 45 3.85 22.18 -5.21
C TYR A 45 3.76 20.66 -5.42
N PRO A 46 2.64 20.02 -5.02
CA PRO A 46 2.47 18.59 -5.16
C PRO A 46 2.10 18.19 -6.59
N ASN A 47 2.62 17.05 -7.04
CA ASN A 47 2.27 16.36 -8.28
C ASN A 47 1.96 14.89 -7.98
N ALA A 48 0.91 14.33 -8.60
CA ALA A 48 0.49 12.95 -8.39
C ALA A 48 0.43 12.17 -9.71
N ARG A 49 0.81 10.89 -9.68
CA ARG A 49 0.70 9.96 -10.81
C ARG A 49 0.49 8.53 -10.33
N VAL A 50 -0.02 7.67 -11.20
CA VAL A 50 -0.08 6.22 -10.97
C VAL A 50 1.29 5.60 -11.20
N VAL A 51 1.71 4.71 -10.30
CA VAL A 51 2.89 3.85 -10.40
C VAL A 51 2.50 2.42 -10.06
N LEU A 52 3.35 1.45 -10.42
CA LEU A 52 3.15 0.04 -10.06
C LEU A 52 4.12 -0.35 -8.95
N ILE A 53 3.60 -0.88 -7.86
CA ILE A 53 4.37 -1.33 -6.71
C ILE A 53 4.94 -2.72 -7.03
N ARG A 54 6.23 -2.78 -7.36
CA ARG A 54 6.88 -4.04 -7.80
C ARG A 54 7.45 -4.87 -6.66
N LYS A 55 7.75 -4.25 -5.52
CA LYS A 55 8.31 -4.95 -4.36
C LYS A 55 7.89 -4.28 -3.06
N ILE A 56 7.68 -5.11 -2.03
CA ILE A 56 7.42 -4.68 -0.66
C ILE A 56 8.31 -5.53 0.25
N ASP A 57 9.11 -4.88 1.08
CA ASP A 57 9.89 -5.53 2.12
C ASP A 57 9.95 -4.63 3.38
N GLU A 58 10.68 -5.07 4.40
CA GLU A 58 10.79 -4.35 5.68
C GLU A 58 11.37 -2.93 5.55
N ARG A 59 11.98 -2.59 4.41
CA ARG A 59 12.51 -1.25 4.12
C ARG A 59 11.48 -0.33 3.47
N GLY A 60 10.36 -0.86 2.96
CA GLY A 60 9.31 -0.09 2.30
C GLY A 60 8.84 -0.66 0.96
N PHE A 61 8.43 0.25 0.08
CA PHE A 61 7.86 -0.05 -1.24
C PHE A 61 8.87 0.32 -2.34
N CYS A 62 8.97 -0.51 -3.37
CA CYS A 62 9.69 -0.17 -4.61
C CYS A 62 8.69 -0.05 -5.76
N PHE A 63 8.82 1.03 -6.54
CA PHE A 63 7.99 1.40 -7.67
C PHE A 63 8.82 2.11 -8.75
#